data_AF-A0AAE1IW30-F1
#
_entry.id   AF-A0AAE1IW30-F1
#
_cell.length_a   1.000
_cell.length_b   1.000
_cell.length_c   1.000
_cell.angle_alpha   90.00
_cell.angle_beta   90.00
_cell.angle_gamma   90.00
#
_symmetry.space_group_name_H-M   'P 1'
#
loop_
_entity.id
_entity.type
_entity.pdbx_description
1 polymer ?
#
loop_
_entity_poly.entity_id
_entity_poly.type
_entity_poly.pdbx_seq_one_letter_code
_entity_poly.pdbx_strand_id
1 'polypeptide(L)'
;MERINGAAPYLPEEIIINILKRLPVKSLIRFRCVCKHWENLFKNPFFIAAHLCQSNQNPSFIFSHDYLLNTLPLRLLDCEMQLRDVQKARPFDSFASRSCFNIVGSSNGLLCFVIRLCPRFPFSLLIWNPVTGDGREVPVSRIVDMDKDHYVLGFGFSPLDNDYKIVSIYGKNRSVVSGVDLYSLSRDSWKEIEVRNLGNLSLVNGLL
;
A
#
# COMPACT_ATOMS: atom_id res chain seq x y z
N MET A 1 59.43 13.49 -13.84
CA MET A 1 58.30 13.36 -12.92
C MET A 1 57.03 13.70 -13.67
N GLU A 2 56.38 12.71 -14.27
CA GLU A 2 55.07 12.88 -14.90
C GLU A 2 53.99 12.77 -13.81
N ARG A 3 53.16 13.81 -13.69
CA ARG A 3 51.95 13.76 -12.88
C ARG A 3 50.90 12.97 -13.66
N ILE A 4 50.69 11.72 -13.27
CA ILE A 4 49.50 10.96 -13.65
C ILE A 4 48.32 11.66 -12.97
N ASN A 5 47.54 12.44 -13.72
CA ASN A 5 46.24 12.93 -13.30
C ASN A 5 45.29 11.73 -13.21
N GLY A 6 45.34 11.01 -12.09
CA GLY A 6 44.42 9.93 -11.77
C GLY A 6 43.04 10.49 -11.45
N ALA A 7 42.27 10.84 -12.48
CA ALA A 7 40.83 10.96 -12.33
C ALA A 7 40.32 9.60 -11.85
N ALA A 8 39.76 9.54 -10.65
CA ALA A 8 39.16 8.32 -10.13
C ALA A 8 38.16 7.79 -11.18
N PRO A 9 38.16 6.48 -11.50
CA PRO A 9 37.24 5.93 -12.49
C PRO A 9 35.81 6.22 -12.04
N TYR A 10 35.10 7.05 -12.81
CA TYR A 10 33.71 7.36 -12.56
C TYR A 10 32.84 6.25 -13.17
N LEU A 11 31.94 5.70 -12.36
CA LEU A 11 31.02 4.68 -12.84
C LEU A 11 29.93 5.35 -13.70
N PRO A 12 29.60 4.83 -14.91
CA PRO A 12 28.55 5.40 -15.73
C PRO A 12 27.19 5.45 -15.00
N GLU A 13 26.39 6.48 -15.27
CA GLU A 13 25.11 6.72 -14.58
C GLU A 13 24.14 5.53 -14.72
N GLU A 14 24.09 4.92 -15.90
CA GLU A 14 23.26 3.73 -16.16
C GLU A 14 23.61 2.55 -15.25
N ILE A 15 24.90 2.37 -14.96
CA ILE A 15 25.37 1.30 -14.07
C ILE A 15 25.04 1.65 -12.63
N ILE A 16 25.18 2.92 -12.22
CA ILE A 16 24.74 3.39 -10.90
C ILE A 16 23.24 3.11 -10.72
N ILE A 17 22.40 3.50 -11.69
CA ILE A 17 20.95 3.25 -11.66
C ILE A 17 20.65 1.75 -11.58
N ASN A 18 21.37 0.92 -12.34
CA ASN A 18 21.17 -0.54 -12.34
C ASN A 18 21.56 -1.18 -11.00
N ILE A 19 22.58 -0.67 -10.32
CA ILE A 19 22.93 -1.09 -8.96
C ILE A 19 21.86 -0.63 -7.98
N LEU A 20 21.53 0.67 -7.97
CA LEU A 20 20.59 1.26 -7.02
C LEU A 20 19.19 0.62 -7.13
N LYS A 21 18.67 0.37 -8.33
CA LYS A 21 17.34 -0.23 -8.50
C LYS A 21 17.20 -1.66 -7.95
N ARG A 22 18.31 -2.35 -7.67
CA ARG A 22 18.32 -3.71 -7.08
C ARG A 22 18.41 -3.69 -5.57
N LEU A 23 18.65 -2.52 -4.96
CA LEU A 23 18.80 -2.42 -3.52
C LEU A 23 17.43 -2.41 -2.82
N PRO A 24 17.34 -2.94 -1.58
CA PRO A 24 16.15 -2.81 -0.76
C PRO A 24 15.77 -1.34 -0.53
N VAL A 25 14.47 -1.05 -0.47
CA VAL A 25 13.94 0.31 -0.24
C VAL A 25 14.55 0.98 1.00
N LYS A 26 14.79 0.21 2.08
CA LYS A 26 15.44 0.72 3.30
C LYS A 26 16.84 1.29 3.04
N SER A 27 17.62 0.63 2.18
CA SER A 27 18.95 1.12 1.77
C SER A 27 18.82 2.40 0.95
N LEU A 28 17.85 2.47 0.03
CA LEU A 28 17.61 3.65 -0.79
C LEU A 28 17.19 4.87 0.04
N ILE A 29 16.35 4.68 1.07
CA ILE A 29 15.98 5.75 2.01
C ILE A 29 17.22 6.29 2.70
N ARG A 30 18.12 5.43 3.19
CA ARG A 30 19.39 5.85 3.81
C ARG A 30 20.26 6.59 2.80
N PHE A 31 20.31 6.13 1.55
CA PHE A 31 21.13 6.70 0.50
C PHE A 31 20.65 8.06 -0.02
N ARG A 32 19.46 8.52 0.36
CA ARG A 32 19.00 9.90 0.10
C ARG A 32 19.97 10.94 0.65
N CYS A 33 20.70 10.64 1.73
CA CYS A 33 21.65 11.58 2.34
C CYS A 33 23.02 11.64 1.64
N VAL A 34 23.30 10.76 0.68
CA VAL A 34 24.62 10.68 0.02
C VAL A 34 24.85 11.87 -0.90
N CYS A 35 23.88 12.19 -1.77
CA CYS A 35 23.94 13.36 -2.65
C CYS A 35 22.56 13.76 -3.18
N LYS A 36 22.41 15.03 -3.60
CA LYS A 36 21.17 15.56 -4.19
C LYS A 36 20.71 14.81 -5.44
N HIS A 37 21.67 14.34 -6.24
CA HIS A 37 21.36 13.57 -7.45
C HIS A 37 20.64 12.26 -7.10
N TRP A 38 21.10 11.52 -6.09
CA TRP A 38 20.43 10.30 -5.63
C TRP A 38 19.08 10.58 -4.96
N GLU A 39 18.99 11.65 -4.16
CA GLU A 39 17.71 12.07 -3.57
C GLU A 39 16.65 12.33 -4.65
N ASN A 40 17.02 13.01 -5.74
CA ASN A 40 16.14 13.28 -6.87
C ASN A 40 15.85 12.03 -7.70
N LEU A 41 16.85 11.18 -7.92
CA LEU A 41 16.70 9.91 -8.63
C LEU A 41 15.65 9.02 -7.94
N PHE A 42 15.64 8.95 -6.61
CA PHE A 42 14.68 8.13 -5.87
C PHE A 42 13.24 8.69 -5.87
N LYS A 43 13.05 9.93 -6.31
CA LYS A 43 11.73 10.55 -6.54
C LYS A 43 11.29 10.42 -8.01
N ASN A 44 12.18 9.98 -8.90
CA ASN A 44 11.91 9.88 -10.32
C ASN A 44 10.92 8.71 -10.61
N PRO A 45 9.81 8.95 -11.32
CA PRO A 45 8.82 7.91 -11.64
C PRO A 45 9.39 6.71 -12.41
N PHE A 46 10.35 6.92 -13.31
CA PHE A 46 11.00 5.83 -14.06
C PHE A 46 11.85 4.95 -13.14
N PHE A 47 12.57 5.56 -12.20
CA PHE A 47 13.34 4.81 -11.20
C PHE A 47 12.40 4.01 -10.29
N ILE A 48 11.30 4.62 -9.82
CA ILE A 48 10.29 3.95 -8.99
C ILE A 48 9.67 2.78 -9.74
N ALA A 49 9.25 2.96 -11.00
CA ALA A 49 8.69 1.89 -11.81
C ALA A 49 9.71 0.76 -12.05
N ALA A 50 10.96 1.09 -12.39
CA ALA A 50 12.01 0.09 -12.58
C ALA A 50 12.33 -0.68 -11.30
N HIS A 51 12.34 -0.01 -10.14
CA HIS A 51 12.54 -0.62 -8.83
C HIS A 51 11.37 -1.55 -8.46
N LEU A 52 10.12 -1.13 -8.69
CA LEU A 52 8.93 -1.95 -8.47
C LEU A 52 8.89 -3.19 -9.36
N CYS A 53 9.22 -3.04 -10.65
CA CYS A 53 9.34 -4.17 -11.57
C CYS A 53 10.39 -5.18 -11.08
N GLN A 54 11.50 -4.70 -10.52
CA GLN A 54 12.53 -5.56 -9.94
C GLN A 54 12.06 -6.24 -8.65
N SER A 55 11.35 -5.54 -7.76
CA SER A 55 10.83 -6.14 -6.52
C SER A 55 9.78 -7.21 -6.78
N ASN A 56 8.97 -7.04 -7.84
CA ASN A 56 7.94 -8.01 -8.22
C ASN A 56 8.51 -9.36 -8.67
N GLN A 57 9.81 -9.45 -8.98
CA GLN A 57 10.47 -10.72 -9.26
C GLN A 57 10.69 -11.56 -8.00
N ASN A 58 10.69 -10.92 -6.82
CA ASN A 58 10.91 -11.53 -5.52
C ASN A 58 9.80 -11.11 -4.56
N PRO A 59 8.55 -11.58 -4.77
CA PRO A 59 7.42 -11.17 -3.96
C PRO A 59 7.60 -11.64 -2.51
N SER A 60 7.06 -10.86 -1.58
CA SER A 60 6.95 -11.22 -0.18
C SER A 60 5.49 -11.27 0.23
N PHE A 61 5.13 -12.21 1.10
CA PHE A 61 3.79 -12.29 1.66
C PHE A 61 3.72 -11.49 2.95
N ILE A 62 2.62 -10.76 3.14
CA ILE A 62 2.33 -10.05 4.39
C ILE A 62 1.21 -10.79 5.09
N PHE A 63 1.41 -11.10 6.36
CA PHE A 63 0.38 -11.69 7.19
C PHE A 63 0.33 -11.01 8.55
N SER A 64 -0.88 -10.96 9.11
CA SER A 64 -1.12 -10.56 10.49
C SER A 64 -1.20 -11.82 11.33
N HIS A 65 -0.35 -11.93 12.33
CA HIS A 65 -0.44 -12.97 13.33
C HIS A 65 -1.15 -12.39 14.55
N ASP A 66 -2.06 -13.12 15.18
CA ASP A 66 -2.68 -12.74 16.45
C ASP A 66 -3.75 -11.61 16.39
N TYR A 67 -5.02 -12.01 16.40
CA TYR A 67 -6.17 -11.11 16.56
C TYR A 67 -6.45 -10.74 18.02
N LEU A 68 -5.73 -11.35 18.98
CA LEU A 68 -6.00 -11.20 20.42
C LEU A 68 -5.17 -10.09 21.07
N LEU A 69 -4.09 -9.68 20.42
CA LEU A 69 -3.28 -8.56 20.89
C LEU A 69 -3.82 -7.27 20.28
N ASN A 70 -3.94 -6.25 21.13
CA ASN A 70 -4.18 -4.83 20.82
C ASN A 70 -3.07 -4.18 19.95
N THR A 71 -2.39 -5.00 19.14
CA THR A 71 -1.27 -4.64 18.29
C THR A 71 -1.50 -5.30 16.94
N LEU A 72 -1.02 -4.67 15.87
CA LEU A 72 -1.00 -5.25 14.53
C LEU A 72 0.40 -5.79 14.23
N PRO A 73 0.81 -6.98 14.74
CA PRO A 73 2.13 -7.49 14.44
C PRO A 73 2.12 -8.05 13.01
N LEU A 74 2.47 -7.19 12.07
CA LEU A 74 2.68 -7.58 10.68
C LEU A 74 4.03 -8.28 10.53
N ARG A 75 4.00 -9.37 9.78
CA ARG A 75 5.17 -10.16 9.41
C ARG A 75 5.25 -10.22 7.89
N LEU A 76 6.49 -10.20 7.41
CA LEU A 76 6.84 -10.45 6.01
C LEU A 76 7.43 -11.85 5.92
N LEU A 77 6.94 -12.66 4.99
CA LEU A 77 7.59 -13.87 4.51
C LEU A 77 8.26 -13.52 3.18
N ASP A 78 9.59 -13.51 3.14
CA ASP A 78 10.33 -13.22 1.91
C ASP A 78 10.46 -14.43 0.98
N CYS A 79 11.10 -14.23 -0.18
CA CYS A 79 11.32 -15.27 -1.17
C CYS A 79 12.28 -16.37 -0.68
N GLU A 80 13.09 -16.10 0.34
CA GLU A 80 13.92 -17.09 1.03
C GLU A 80 13.17 -17.83 2.15
N MET A 81 11.85 -17.66 2.23
CA MET A 81 10.97 -18.25 3.24
C MET A 81 11.36 -17.86 4.67
N GLN A 82 11.96 -16.68 4.84
CA GLN A 82 12.33 -16.13 6.14
C GLN A 82 11.26 -15.16 6.63
N LEU A 83 10.92 -15.31 7.91
CA LEU A 83 10.02 -14.39 8.59
C LEU A 83 10.77 -13.15 9.07
N ARG A 84 10.25 -11.98 8.72
CA ARG A 84 10.78 -10.69 9.13
C ARG A 84 9.70 -9.84 9.78
N ASP A 85 10.06 -9.21 10.88
CA ASP A 85 9.21 -8.23 11.52
C ASP A 85 9.14 -6.96 10.67
N VAL A 86 7.92 -6.49 10.39
CA VAL A 86 7.72 -5.16 9.84
C VAL A 86 7.99 -4.16 10.96
N GLN A 87 9.06 -3.37 10.83
CA GLN A 87 9.51 -2.48 11.91
C GLN A 87 8.44 -1.45 12.29
N LYS A 88 8.30 -1.28 13.62
CA LYS A 88 7.33 -0.45 14.34
C LYS A 88 7.55 1.05 14.10
N ALA A 89 7.01 1.60 13.03
CA ALA A 89 6.59 3.01 13.04
C ALA A 89 5.08 2.99 12.80
N ARG A 90 4.33 3.07 13.90
CA ARG A 90 2.88 2.94 13.90
C ARG A 90 2.30 4.35 13.76
N PRO A 91 1.48 4.63 12.74
CA PRO A 91 0.47 5.67 12.84
C PRO A 91 -0.61 5.34 13.91
N PHE A 92 -0.56 4.16 14.54
CA PHE A 92 -1.70 3.53 15.21
C PHE A 92 -1.60 3.35 16.72
N ASP A 93 -0.61 3.96 17.40
CA ASP A 93 -0.55 3.87 18.86
C ASP A 93 -1.77 4.52 19.54
N SER A 94 -2.51 5.38 18.84
CA SER A 94 -3.80 5.95 19.28
C SER A 94 -5.01 5.00 19.16
N PHE A 95 -4.96 3.99 18.27
CA PHE A 95 -6.09 3.06 18.03
C PHE A 95 -5.95 1.75 18.80
N ALA A 96 -4.90 1.62 19.62
CA ALA A 96 -4.47 0.35 20.21
C ALA A 96 -5.46 -0.25 21.22
N SER A 97 -6.43 0.49 21.78
CA SER A 97 -7.42 -0.15 22.67
C SER A 97 -8.63 -0.65 21.87
N ARG A 98 -8.73 -1.97 21.66
CA ARG A 98 -9.93 -2.70 21.18
C ARG A 98 -10.29 -2.59 19.69
N SER A 99 -9.35 -2.19 18.83
CA SER A 99 -9.60 -2.13 17.38
C SER A 99 -9.36 -3.47 16.69
N CYS A 100 -10.26 -3.87 15.79
CA CYS A 100 -10.02 -4.94 14.82
C CYS A 100 -9.47 -4.35 13.53
N PHE A 101 -8.48 -5.02 12.92
CA PHE A 101 -7.84 -4.59 11.69
C PHE A 101 -7.97 -5.68 10.63
N ASN A 102 -8.41 -5.31 9.43
CA ASN A 102 -8.45 -6.21 8.28
C ASN A 102 -7.68 -5.61 7.12
N ILE A 103 -6.83 -6.41 6.48
CA ILE A 103 -6.13 -6.02 5.26
C ILE A 103 -7.15 -6.04 4.11
N VAL A 104 -7.32 -4.90 3.45
CA VAL A 104 -8.12 -4.79 2.22
C VAL A 104 -7.32 -5.29 1.03
N GLY A 105 -6.04 -4.93 0.99
CA GLY A 105 -5.13 -5.36 -0.07
C GLY A 105 -3.76 -4.70 0.05
N SER A 106 -2.85 -5.14 -0.81
CA SER A 106 -1.50 -4.59 -0.94
C SER A 106 -1.23 -4.23 -2.40
N SER A 107 -0.47 -3.17 -2.64
CA SER A 107 -0.06 -2.79 -3.99
C SER A 107 1.21 -1.94 -3.93
N ASN A 108 2.25 -2.33 -4.69
CA ASN A 108 3.51 -1.59 -4.81
C ASN A 108 4.14 -1.18 -3.47
N GLY A 109 4.05 -2.07 -2.46
CA GLY A 109 4.58 -1.82 -1.11
C GLY A 109 3.67 -0.96 -0.22
N LEU A 110 2.53 -0.47 -0.71
CA LEU A 110 1.49 0.12 0.12
C LEU A 110 0.51 -0.96 0.60
N LEU A 111 0.01 -0.77 1.82
CA LEU A 111 -1.02 -1.59 2.43
C LEU A 111 -2.26 -0.75 2.69
N CYS A 112 -3.43 -1.30 2.39
CA CYS A 112 -4.71 -0.71 2.74
C CYS A 112 -5.39 -1.56 3.81
N PHE A 113 -5.87 -0.92 4.88
CA PHE A 113 -6.55 -1.57 5.99
C PHE A 113 -7.87 -0.91 6.32
N VAL A 114 -8.77 -1.73 6.85
CA VAL A 114 -9.97 -1.29 7.57
C VAL A 114 -9.69 -1.41 9.06
N ILE A 115 -9.97 -0.36 9.81
CA ILE A 115 -9.88 -0.31 11.27
C ILE A 115 -11.29 -0.16 11.83
N ARG A 116 -11.70 -1.10 12.69
CA ARG A 116 -12.98 -1.04 13.41
C ARG A 116 -12.71 -0.87 14.90
N LEU A 117 -13.04 0.30 15.44
CA LEU A 117 -12.87 0.62 16.86
C LEU A 117 -13.87 -0.14 17.75
N CYS A 118 -15.12 -0.26 17.30
CA CYS A 118 -16.17 -1.09 17.93
C CYS A 118 -17.16 -1.56 16.85
N PRO A 119 -17.95 -2.62 17.11
CA PRO A 119 -19.00 -3.07 16.19
C PRO A 119 -20.06 -2.01 15.86
N ARG A 120 -20.25 -1.01 16.73
CA ARG A 120 -21.28 0.05 16.60
C ARG A 120 -20.80 1.34 15.95
N PHE A 121 -19.51 1.45 15.61
CA PHE A 121 -18.95 2.66 15.00
C PHE A 121 -18.54 2.38 13.55
N PRO A 122 -18.57 3.41 12.68
CA PRO A 122 -18.05 3.28 11.33
C PRO A 122 -16.58 2.89 11.36
N PHE A 123 -16.13 2.20 10.32
CA PHE A 123 -14.72 1.88 10.18
C PHE A 123 -13.94 3.04 9.58
N SER A 124 -12.66 3.14 9.93
CA SER A 124 -11.70 3.98 9.21
C SER A 124 -11.00 3.16 8.14
N LEU A 125 -10.75 3.79 6.99
CA LEU A 125 -9.86 3.25 5.96
C LEU A 125 -8.50 3.92 6.06
N LEU A 126 -7.45 3.15 5.85
CA LEU A 126 -6.11 3.69 5.95
C LEU A 126 -5.17 3.04 4.94
N ILE A 127 -4.32 3.87 4.34
CA ILE A 127 -3.24 3.45 3.46
C ILE A 127 -1.92 3.71 4.19
N TRP A 128 -1.04 2.72 4.22
CA TRP A 128 0.22 2.76 4.97
C TRP A 128 1.37 2.13 4.20
N ASN A 129 2.54 2.77 4.30
CA ASN A 129 3.81 2.24 3.83
C ASN A 129 4.60 1.66 5.02
N PRO A 130 4.73 0.33 5.13
CA PRO A 130 5.45 -0.33 6.22
C PRO A 130 6.96 -0.03 6.26
N VAL A 131 7.54 0.44 5.15
CA VAL A 131 8.98 0.68 5.04
C VAL A 131 9.33 2.11 5.41
N THR A 132 8.52 3.09 4.97
CA THR A 132 8.76 4.51 5.28
C THR A 132 8.08 4.92 6.59
N GLY A 133 7.05 4.20 7.03
CA GLY A 133 6.21 4.57 8.17
C GLY A 133 5.11 5.57 7.81
N ASP A 134 5.10 6.08 6.58
CA ASP A 134 4.09 7.05 6.12
C ASP A 134 2.72 6.37 6.05
N GLY A 135 1.72 7.00 6.66
CA GLY A 135 0.34 6.53 6.61
C GLY A 135 -0.62 7.70 6.45
N ARG A 136 -1.78 7.42 5.86
CA ARG A 136 -2.86 8.38 5.72
C ARG A 136 -4.20 7.71 5.95
N GLU A 137 -5.05 8.38 6.70
CA GLU A 137 -6.46 8.03 6.76
C GLU A 137 -7.14 8.42 5.45
N VAL A 138 -8.02 7.55 4.97
CA VAL A 138 -8.85 7.80 3.80
C VAL A 138 -10.21 8.26 4.31
N PRO A 139 -10.76 9.36 3.78
CA PRO A 139 -12.09 9.81 4.18
C PRO A 139 -13.09 8.67 3.99
N VAL A 140 -13.99 8.46 4.94
CA VAL A 140 -15.02 7.41 4.80
C VAL A 140 -15.95 7.81 3.66
N SER A 141 -16.27 6.89 2.74
CA SER A 141 -17.29 7.18 1.73
C SER A 141 -18.61 7.50 2.44
N ARG A 142 -19.36 8.49 1.92
CA ARG A 142 -20.65 8.94 2.46
C ARG A 142 -21.67 7.81 2.63
N ILE A 143 -21.44 6.67 1.97
CA ILE A 143 -22.40 5.57 1.87
C ILE A 143 -22.15 4.49 2.91
N VAL A 144 -20.98 4.45 3.55
CA VAL A 144 -20.65 3.41 4.54
C VAL A 144 -21.06 3.76 5.97
N ASP A 145 -21.88 4.80 6.14
CA ASP A 145 -22.36 5.27 7.43
C ASP A 145 -23.60 4.52 7.96
N MET A 146 -23.94 3.37 7.37
CA MET A 146 -25.16 2.65 7.72
C MET A 146 -24.84 1.20 8.07
N ASP A 147 -25.10 0.87 9.33
CA ASP A 147 -25.03 -0.40 10.06
C ASP A 147 -25.81 -1.59 9.40
N LYS A 148 -26.13 -1.51 8.10
CA LYS A 148 -27.10 -2.37 7.41
C LYS A 148 -26.67 -2.87 6.03
N ASP A 149 -25.61 -2.32 5.42
CA ASP A 149 -25.18 -2.76 4.09
C ASP A 149 -23.98 -3.71 4.14
N HIS A 150 -24.08 -4.81 3.40
CA HIS A 150 -22.94 -5.67 3.13
C HIS A 150 -22.02 -4.95 2.16
N TYR A 151 -20.72 -5.00 2.40
CA TYR A 151 -19.75 -4.38 1.53
C TYR A 151 -18.53 -5.28 1.30
N VAL A 152 -17.90 -5.10 0.15
CA VAL A 152 -16.58 -5.65 -0.21
C VAL A 152 -15.69 -4.47 -0.59
N LEU A 153 -14.45 -4.50 -0.12
CA LEU A 153 -13.45 -3.50 -0.46
C LEU A 153 -12.35 -4.16 -1.27
N GLY A 154 -11.80 -3.41 -2.22
CA GLY A 154 -10.58 -3.76 -2.93
C GLY A 154 -9.64 -2.57 -3.00
N PHE A 155 -8.34 -2.82 -2.97
CA PHE A 155 -7.31 -1.80 -3.09
C PHE A 155 -6.34 -2.19 -4.20
N GLY A 156 -5.95 -1.21 -5.03
CA GLY A 156 -4.99 -1.47 -6.08
C GLY A 156 -4.48 -0.20 -6.76
N PHE A 157 -3.39 -0.36 -7.49
CA PHE A 157 -2.84 0.67 -8.36
C PHE A 157 -3.45 0.54 -9.77
N SER A 158 -3.83 1.67 -10.36
CA SER A 158 -4.33 1.77 -11.72
C SER A 158 -3.25 2.41 -12.61
N PRO A 159 -2.59 1.63 -13.49
CA PRO A 159 -1.56 2.16 -14.38
C PRO A 159 -2.08 3.17 -15.40
N LEU A 160 -3.39 3.13 -15.71
CA LEU A 160 -4.01 3.98 -16.72
C LEU A 160 -4.00 5.46 -16.34
N ASP A 161 -4.23 5.77 -15.07
CA ASP A 161 -4.23 7.13 -14.53
C ASP A 161 -3.16 7.34 -13.45
N ASN A 162 -2.23 6.37 -13.31
CA ASN A 162 -1.10 6.42 -12.38
C ASN A 162 -1.55 6.75 -10.94
N ASP A 163 -2.61 6.08 -10.49
CA ASP A 163 -3.25 6.38 -9.21
C ASP A 163 -3.56 5.13 -8.41
N TYR A 164 -3.51 5.24 -7.09
CA TYR A 164 -4.05 4.20 -6.21
C TYR A 164 -5.53 4.42 -5.99
N LYS A 165 -6.28 3.33 -5.97
CA LYS A 165 -7.72 3.36 -5.86
C LYS A 165 -8.21 2.38 -4.82
N ILE A 166 -9.31 2.75 -4.17
CA ILE A 166 -10.08 1.83 -3.34
C ILE A 166 -11.46 1.72 -3.99
N VAL A 167 -11.88 0.48 -4.26
CA VAL A 167 -13.25 0.20 -4.68
C VAL A 167 -14.05 -0.26 -3.47
N SER A 168 -15.24 0.29 -3.30
CA SER A 168 -16.23 -0.17 -2.33
C SER A 168 -17.46 -0.60 -3.09
N ILE A 169 -17.82 -1.87 -2.99
CA ILE A 169 -19.03 -2.43 -3.57
C ILE A 169 -19.96 -2.74 -2.41
N TYR A 170 -21.16 -2.20 -2.41
CA TYR A 170 -22.08 -2.34 -1.28
C TYR A 170 -23.50 -2.69 -1.72
N GLY A 171 -24.29 -3.26 -0.82
CA GLY A 171 -25.69 -3.53 -1.05
C GLY A 171 -26.46 -4.00 0.18
N LYS A 172 -27.79 -3.94 0.08
CA LYS A 172 -28.73 -4.29 1.17
C LYS A 172 -28.58 -5.73 1.68
N ASN A 173 -28.11 -6.64 0.82
CA ASN A 173 -27.81 -8.02 1.16
C ASN A 173 -26.60 -8.51 0.33
N ARG A 174 -26.08 -9.70 0.64
CA ARG A 174 -24.94 -10.27 -0.12
C ARG A 174 -25.26 -10.62 -1.58
N SER A 175 -26.54 -10.70 -1.94
CA SER A 175 -27.00 -11.19 -3.23
C SER A 175 -27.24 -10.08 -4.26
N VAL A 176 -27.41 -8.83 -3.83
CA VAL A 176 -27.75 -7.70 -4.71
C VAL A 176 -26.87 -6.50 -4.39
N VAL A 177 -25.98 -6.17 -5.33
CA VAL A 177 -25.18 -4.94 -5.28
C VAL A 177 -26.09 -3.73 -5.52
N SER A 178 -26.06 -2.76 -4.61
CA SER A 178 -26.82 -1.51 -4.69
C SER A 178 -26.00 -0.36 -5.28
N GLY A 179 -24.68 -0.39 -5.13
CA GLY A 179 -23.81 0.63 -5.72
C GLY A 179 -22.33 0.30 -5.60
N VAL A 180 -21.52 1.11 -6.28
CA VAL A 180 -20.06 1.00 -6.30
C VAL A 180 -19.46 2.39 -6.16
N ASP A 181 -18.63 2.59 -5.15
CA ASP A 181 -17.83 3.80 -5.00
C ASP A 181 -16.37 3.52 -5.33
N LEU A 182 -15.74 4.51 -5.94
CA LEU A 182 -14.32 4.50 -6.25
C LEU A 182 -13.63 5.70 -5.64
N TYR A 183 -12.68 5.42 -4.75
CA TYR A 183 -11.76 6.39 -4.22
C TYR A 183 -10.56 6.56 -5.15
N SER A 184 -10.11 7.79 -5.29
CA SER A 184 -8.86 8.16 -5.98
C SER A 184 -7.91 8.78 -4.96
N LEU A 185 -6.71 8.19 -4.83
CA LEU A 185 -5.68 8.65 -3.90
C LEU A 185 -5.19 10.05 -4.26
N SER A 186 -4.98 10.29 -5.55
CA SER A 186 -4.51 11.57 -6.09
C SER A 186 -5.52 12.72 -5.91
N ARG A 187 -6.82 12.44 -6.03
CA ARG A 187 -7.90 13.43 -5.86
C ARG A 187 -8.40 13.55 -4.43
N ASP A 188 -8.03 12.60 -3.58
CA ASP A 188 -8.49 12.45 -2.20
C ASP A 188 -10.02 12.51 -2.09
N SER A 189 -10.72 11.80 -2.98
CA SER A 189 -12.17 11.88 -3.08
C SER A 189 -12.79 10.57 -3.55
N TRP A 190 -14.00 10.29 -3.08
CA TRP A 190 -14.86 9.22 -3.57
C TRP A 190 -15.74 9.70 -4.71
N LYS A 191 -15.99 8.81 -5.66
CA LYS A 191 -16.95 8.99 -6.74
C LYS A 191 -17.79 7.73 -6.88
N GLU A 192 -19.10 7.88 -6.87
CA GLU A 192 -20.03 6.80 -7.21
C GLU A 192 -19.90 6.45 -8.71
N ILE A 193 -19.86 5.16 -9.01
CA ILE A 193 -19.81 4.63 -10.36
C ILE A 193 -21.17 4.04 -10.72
N GLU A 194 -21.76 4.56 -11.79
CA GLU A 194 -22.89 3.90 -12.44
C GLU A 194 -22.42 2.61 -13.11
N VAL A 195 -22.70 1.47 -12.49
CA VAL A 195 -22.39 0.17 -13.09
C VAL A 195 -23.62 -0.33 -13.85
N ARG A 196 -23.55 -0.26 -15.18
CA ARG A 196 -24.69 -0.58 -16.08
C ARG A 196 -25.10 -2.06 -16.16
N ASN A 197 -24.49 -2.97 -15.39
CA ASN A 197 -24.81 -4.41 -15.38
C ASN A 197 -24.47 -5.09 -14.03
N LEU A 198 -25.07 -4.64 -12.92
CA LEU A 198 -24.86 -5.25 -11.60
C LEU A 198 -25.68 -6.54 -11.35
N GLY A 199 -26.62 -6.88 -12.25
CA GLY A 199 -27.65 -7.90 -12.01
C GLY A 199 -27.18 -9.32 -11.67
N ASN A 200 -25.90 -9.64 -11.90
CA ASN A 200 -25.32 -10.97 -11.64
C ASN A 200 -24.13 -10.95 -10.66
N LEU A 201 -23.80 -9.81 -10.05
CA LEU A 201 -22.70 -9.72 -9.09
C LEU A 201 -23.23 -9.99 -7.68
N SER A 202 -22.66 -10.99 -7.01
CA SER A 202 -22.87 -11.22 -5.58
C SER A 202 -21.61 -10.82 -4.81
N LEU A 203 -21.79 -10.32 -3.59
CA LEU A 203 -20.69 -9.98 -2.69
C LEU A 203 -20.12 -11.28 -2.12
N VAL A 204 -19.12 -11.83 -2.79
CA VAL A 204 -18.35 -12.97 -2.28
C VAL A 204 -17.14 -12.44 -1.53
N ASN A 205 -17.01 -12.78 -0.24
CA ASN A 205 -15.79 -12.53 0.51
C ASN A 205 -14.70 -13.48 0.00
N GLY A 206 -13.98 -13.07 -1.05
CA GLY A 206 -12.83 -13.80 -1.59
C GLY A 206 -11.53 -13.12 -1.16
N LEU A 207 -10.72 -13.82 -0.37
CA LEU A 207 -9.28 -13.57 -0.30
C LEU A 207 -8.69 -14.08 -1.63
N LEU A 208 -8.27 -13.17 -2.51
CA LEU A 208 -7.37 -13.45 -3.62
C LEU A 208 -6.14 -12.54 -3.50
#